data_AF-M7TRG7-F1
#
_entry.id   AF-M7TRG7-F1
#
_cell.length_a   1.000
_cell.length_b   1.000
_cell.length_c   1.000
_cell.angle_alpha   90.00
_cell.angle_beta   90.00
_cell.angle_gamma   90.00
#
_symmetry.space_group_name_H-M   'P 1'
#
loop_
_entity.id
_entity.type
_entity.pdbx_description
1 polymer ?
#
loop_
_entity_poly.entity_id
_entity_poly.type
_entity_poly.pdbx_seq_one_letter_code
_entity_poly.pdbx_strand_id
1 'polypeptide(L)'
;MGNDEPVTPVFPNSDYCTGLCGSTAVLEALTRRAEHGGSYGVDTLFSPAFFEERRAENLGVAFVQVKPIAQFTDGAVDLGYHIGTRGNGVDQPVWPADLTVEVVSDQD
;
A
#
# COMPACT_ATOMS: atom_id res chain seq x y z
N MET A 1 -15.20 4.99 -16.48
CA MET A 1 -14.18 5.01 -15.41
C MET A 1 -12.87 5.34 -16.07
N GLY A 2 -12.22 6.45 -15.68
CA GLY A 2 -10.94 6.86 -16.24
C GLY A 2 -11.02 8.00 -17.27
N ASN A 3 -11.85 9.02 -17.00
CA ASN A 3 -11.87 10.27 -17.77
C ASN A 3 -11.24 11.39 -16.91
N ASP A 4 -9.92 11.41 -16.81
CA ASP A 4 -9.12 12.46 -16.13
C ASP A 4 -9.41 12.75 -14.64
N GLU A 5 -10.27 11.94 -14.02
CA GLU A 5 -10.62 12.03 -12.60
C GLU A 5 -10.07 10.85 -11.78
N PRO A 6 -9.80 11.02 -10.47
CA PRO A 6 -9.51 9.94 -9.56
C PRO A 6 -10.70 8.98 -9.48
N VAL A 7 -10.46 7.71 -9.75
CA VAL A 7 -11.49 6.66 -9.68
C VAL A 7 -11.18 5.74 -8.50
N THR A 8 -12.13 5.60 -7.59
CA THR A 8 -12.06 4.55 -6.57
C THR A 8 -12.36 3.20 -7.22
N PRO A 9 -11.60 2.14 -6.90
CA PRO A 9 -11.95 0.80 -7.37
C PRO A 9 -13.36 0.47 -6.89
N VAL A 10 -14.21 -0.04 -7.80
CA VAL A 10 -15.63 -0.33 -7.52
C VAL A 10 -15.82 -1.40 -6.43
N PHE A 11 -14.77 -2.19 -6.19
CA PHE A 11 -14.71 -3.19 -5.13
C PHE A 11 -13.80 -2.71 -4.00
N PRO A 12 -14.06 -3.12 -2.74
CA PRO A 12 -13.24 -2.77 -1.59
C PRO A 12 -11.88 -3.49 -1.67
N ASN A 13 -10.99 -2.99 -2.52
CA ASN A 13 -9.72 -3.62 -2.85
C ASN A 13 -8.85 -3.83 -1.61
N SER A 14 -8.78 -2.83 -0.73
CA SER A 14 -8.03 -2.93 0.53
C SER A 14 -8.56 -4.07 1.42
N ASP A 15 -9.88 -4.14 1.62
CA ASP A 15 -10.49 -5.17 2.46
C ASP A 15 -10.33 -6.57 1.84
N TYR A 16 -10.49 -6.66 0.52
CA TYR A 16 -10.27 -7.89 -0.23
C TYR A 16 -8.82 -8.40 -0.09
N CYS A 17 -7.84 -7.54 -0.35
CA CYS A 17 -6.41 -7.87 -0.20
C CYS A 17 -6.09 -8.26 1.25
N THR A 18 -6.61 -7.51 2.23
CA THR A 18 -6.44 -7.82 3.65
C THR A 18 -7.01 -9.20 4.01
N GLY A 19 -8.19 -9.54 3.47
CA GLY A 19 -8.82 -10.84 3.64
C GLY A 19 -8.01 -12.00 3.04
N LEU A 20 -7.44 -11.82 1.85
CA LEU A 20 -6.55 -12.82 1.22
C LEU A 20 -5.29 -13.05 2.05
N CYS A 21 -4.66 -11.98 2.54
CA CYS A 21 -3.50 -12.03 3.42
C CYS A 21 -3.82 -12.75 4.74
N GLY A 22 -4.97 -12.46 5.36
CA GLY A 22 -5.44 -13.18 6.55
C GLY A 22 -5.69 -14.67 6.30
N SER A 23 -6.37 -14.99 5.20
CA SER A 23 -6.71 -16.38 4.85
C SER A 23 -5.46 -17.22 4.59
N THR A 24 -4.50 -16.69 3.84
CA THR A 24 -3.22 -17.38 3.55
C THR A 24 -2.41 -17.61 4.83
N ALA A 25 -2.39 -16.65 5.74
CA ALA A 25 -1.66 -16.77 7.00
C ALA A 25 -2.29 -17.80 7.97
N VAL A 26 -3.62 -17.93 7.98
CA VAL A 26 -4.32 -19.00 8.71
C VAL A 26 -4.02 -20.37 8.11
N LEU A 27 -4.02 -20.49 6.78
CA LEU A 27 -3.68 -21.75 6.10
C LEU A 27 -2.25 -22.19 6.42
N GLU A 28 -1.30 -21.25 6.39
CA GLU A 28 0.09 -21.50 6.80
C GLU A 28 0.18 -22.02 8.24
N ALA A 29 -0.53 -21.40 9.18
CA ALA A 29 -0.56 -21.85 10.57
C ALA A 29 -1.16 -23.27 10.72
N LEU A 30 -2.19 -23.61 9.94
CA LEU A 30 -2.78 -24.95 9.94
C LEU A 30 -1.84 -26.00 9.37
N THR A 31 -1.12 -25.69 8.28
CA THR A 31 -0.08 -26.57 7.72
C THR A 31 1.01 -26.85 8.74
N ARG A 32 1.56 -25.81 9.39
CA ARG A 32 2.58 -25.98 10.45
C ARG A 32 2.07 -26.83 11.61
N ARG A 33 0.82 -26.62 12.03
CA ARG A 33 0.17 -27.43 13.07
C ARG A 33 0.04 -28.89 12.67
N ALA A 34 -0.29 -29.18 11.42
CA ALA A 34 -0.41 -30.55 10.94
C ALA A 34 0.95 -31.27 10.91
N GLU A 35 2.02 -30.56 10.56
CA GLU A 35 3.36 -31.14 10.41
C GLU A 35 4.12 -31.25 11.74
N HIS A 36 4.01 -30.25 12.61
CA HIS A 36 4.85 -30.10 13.80
C HIS A 36 4.07 -30.08 15.12
N GLY A 37 2.73 -30.08 15.07
CA GLY A 37 1.88 -29.94 16.24
C GLY A 37 1.87 -28.53 16.84
N GLY A 38 1.11 -28.32 17.93
CA GLY A 38 1.07 -27.05 18.66
C GLY A 38 0.03 -26.02 18.18
N SER A 39 0.23 -24.78 18.61
CA SER A 39 -0.62 -23.61 18.28
C SER A 39 0.28 -22.48 17.79
N TYR A 40 -0.11 -21.84 16.69
CA TYR A 40 0.67 -20.77 16.05
C TYR A 40 -0.10 -19.46 16.08
N GLY A 41 0.54 -18.41 16.57
CA GLY A 41 0.07 -17.04 16.39
C GLY A 41 0.29 -16.59 14.95
N VAL A 42 -0.68 -15.87 14.39
CA VAL A 42 -0.63 -15.35 13.02
C VAL A 42 -0.18 -13.88 13.06
N ASP A 43 0.92 -13.60 13.76
CA ASP A 43 1.47 -12.25 13.90
C ASP A 43 2.39 -11.87 12.74
N THR A 44 2.71 -12.84 11.87
CA THR A 44 3.58 -12.66 10.70
C THR A 44 3.09 -11.50 9.82
N LEU A 45 1.78 -11.29 9.68
CA LEU A 45 1.20 -10.20 8.89
C LEU A 45 1.68 -8.81 9.31
N PHE A 46 1.94 -8.61 10.60
CA PHE A 46 2.41 -7.34 11.17
C PHE A 46 3.91 -7.36 11.45
N SER A 47 4.66 -8.29 10.85
CA SER A 47 6.11 -8.30 10.93
C SER A 47 6.66 -6.95 10.45
N PRO A 48 7.41 -6.20 11.29
CA PRO A 48 7.95 -4.89 10.91
C PRO A 48 8.82 -4.92 9.65
N ALA A 49 9.40 -6.09 9.33
CA ALA A 49 10.20 -6.28 8.13
C ALA A 49 9.41 -6.01 6.83
N PHE A 50 8.10 -6.20 6.83
CA PHE A 50 7.22 -6.00 5.67
C PHE A 50 6.79 -4.55 5.48
N PHE A 51 7.12 -3.66 6.40
CA PHE A 51 6.67 -2.27 6.35
C PHE A 51 7.84 -1.30 6.25
N GLU A 52 7.55 -0.13 5.70
CA GLU A 52 8.43 1.03 5.64
C GLU A 52 7.69 2.27 6.11
N GLU A 53 8.43 3.20 6.72
CA GLU A 53 7.91 4.53 7.02
C GLU A 53 8.00 5.39 5.74
N ARG A 54 6.89 6.05 5.40
CA ARG A 54 6.81 7.00 4.29
C ARG A 54 6.33 8.34 4.81
N ARG A 55 7.02 9.40 4.41
CA ARG A 55 6.62 10.79 4.66
C ARG A 55 5.81 11.32 3.48
N ALA A 56 4.68 11.95 3.78
CA ALA A 56 3.88 12.72 2.84
C ALA A 56 4.01 14.20 3.20
N GLU A 57 4.81 14.95 2.42
CA GLU A 57 5.12 16.35 2.73
C GLU A 57 3.87 17.23 2.58
N ASN A 58 3.07 17.02 1.53
CA ASN A 58 1.77 17.65 1.33
C ASN A 58 0.80 17.52 2.54
N LEU A 59 0.93 16.48 3.34
CA LEU A 59 0.12 16.24 4.54
C LEU A 59 0.84 16.60 5.84
N GLY A 60 2.17 16.79 5.80
CA GLY A 60 3.00 16.98 7.00
C GLY A 60 3.01 15.77 7.94
N VAL A 61 2.71 14.57 7.45
CA VAL A 61 2.62 13.34 8.26
C VAL A 61 3.56 12.25 7.74
N ALA A 62 4.00 11.40 8.67
CA ALA A 62 4.62 10.12 8.35
C ALA A 62 3.62 8.99 8.64
N PHE A 63 3.58 8.00 7.78
CA PHE A 63 2.74 6.81 7.94
C PHE A 63 3.52 5.55 7.60
N VAL A 64 3.05 4.42 8.11
CA VAL A 64 3.64 3.12 7.85
C VAL A 64 2.86 2.46 6.71
N GLN A 65 3.57 2.03 5.67
CA GLN A 65 2.98 1.29 4.55
C GLN A 65 3.70 -0.04 4.33
N VAL A 66 3.03 -0.96 3.65
CA VAL A 66 3.64 -2.22 3.23
C VAL A 66 4.68 -1.93 2.14
N LYS A 67 5.86 -2.55 2.25
CA LYS A 67 6.92 -2.48 1.23
C LYS A 67 6.45 -3.08 -0.09
N PRO A 68 6.98 -2.63 -1.23
CA PRO A 68 6.76 -3.29 -2.50
C PRO A 68 7.11 -4.80 -2.43
N ILE A 69 6.18 -5.65 -2.88
CA ILE A 69 6.40 -7.11 -2.95
C ILE A 69 7.46 -7.44 -3.99
N ALA A 70 7.46 -6.73 -5.12
CA ALA A 70 8.49 -6.85 -6.13
C ALA A 70 9.76 -6.17 -5.62
N GLN A 71 10.85 -6.94 -5.51
CA GLN A 71 12.17 -6.44 -5.18
C GLN A 71 13.13 -6.84 -6.29
N PHE A 72 13.85 -5.88 -6.85
CA PHE A 72 14.81 -6.13 -7.93
C PHE A 72 16.22 -6.28 -7.36
N THR A 73 16.95 -7.28 -7.85
CA THR A 73 18.32 -7.56 -7.42
C THR A 73 19.24 -6.37 -7.67
N ASP A 74 20.26 -6.24 -6.83
CA ASP A 74 21.36 -5.28 -6.97
C ASP A 74 20.95 -3.79 -6.96
N GLY A 75 19.72 -3.47 -6.52
CA GLY A 75 19.22 -2.09 -6.49
C GLY A 75 19.05 -1.48 -7.89
N ALA A 76 18.98 -2.30 -8.93
CA ALA A 76 18.85 -1.83 -10.32
C ALA A 76 17.56 -1.04 -10.57
N VAL A 77 16.52 -1.30 -9.77
CA VAL A 77 15.24 -0.59 -9.80
C VAL A 77 14.82 -0.27 -8.38
N ASP A 78 14.64 1.01 -8.09
CA ASP A 78 14.03 1.50 -6.86
C ASP A 78 12.54 1.77 -7.11
N LEU A 79 11.67 0.93 -6.55
CA LEU A 79 10.23 1.08 -6.68
C LEU A 79 9.74 2.11 -5.67
N GLY A 80 9.25 3.24 -6.17
CA GLY A 80 8.68 4.28 -5.33
C GLY A 80 7.69 5.14 -6.08
N TYR A 81 6.90 5.88 -5.31
CA TYR A 81 6.14 7.01 -5.82
C TYR A 81 6.93 8.28 -5.53
N HIS A 82 7.10 9.11 -6.56
CA HIS A 82 7.73 10.42 -6.45
C HIS A 82 6.87 11.39 -5.62
N ILE A 83 5.55 11.17 -5.63
CA ILE A 83 4.54 11.98 -4.93
C ILE A 83 3.86 11.13 -3.86
N GLY A 84 3.65 11.73 -2.69
CA GLY A 84 2.96 11.11 -1.56
C GLY A 84 1.47 10.86 -1.82
N THR A 85 0.81 10.21 -0.86
CA THR A 85 -0.64 10.03 -0.93
C THR A 85 -1.36 11.38 -0.88
N ARG A 86 -2.45 11.51 -1.65
CA ARG A 86 -3.27 12.72 -1.69
C ARG A 86 -4.56 12.45 -0.94
N GLY A 87 -4.64 13.00 0.28
CA GLY A 87 -5.81 12.82 1.15
C GLY A 87 -7.03 13.55 0.61
N ASN A 88 -8.22 13.11 1.03
CA ASN A 88 -9.46 13.83 0.72
C ASN A 88 -9.40 15.28 1.21
N GLY A 89 -9.80 16.23 0.36
CA GLY A 89 -9.83 17.65 0.69
C GLY A 89 -8.48 18.38 0.65
N VAL A 90 -7.42 17.70 0.22
CA VAL A 90 -6.09 18.30 0.03
C VAL A 90 -5.89 18.74 -1.42
N ASP A 91 -6.52 18.02 -2.34
CA ASP A 91 -6.24 18.14 -3.76
C ASP A 91 -7.53 18.24 -4.60
N GLN A 92 -7.44 18.85 -5.78
CA GLN A 92 -8.52 18.80 -6.75
C GLN A 92 -8.69 17.37 -7.29
N PRO A 93 -9.92 16.95 -7.63
CA PRO A 93 -10.19 15.61 -8.15
C PRO A 93 -9.86 15.52 -9.65
N VAL A 94 -8.65 15.94 -10.05
CA VAL A 94 -8.18 15.92 -11.44
C VAL A 94 -6.71 15.49 -11.52
N TRP A 95 -6.31 14.92 -12.66
CA TRP A 95 -4.90 14.62 -12.92
C TRP A 95 -4.16 15.86 -13.47
N PRO A 96 -3.01 16.23 -12.89
CA PRO A 96 -2.20 17.30 -13.45
C PRO A 96 -1.49 16.80 -14.73
N ALA A 97 -1.20 17.72 -15.65
CA ALA A 97 -0.41 17.38 -16.84
C ALA A 97 1.03 16.95 -16.49
N ASP A 98 1.59 17.55 -15.43
CA ASP A 98 2.86 17.15 -14.84
C ASP A 98 2.60 16.27 -13.60
N LEU A 99 2.92 14.98 -13.71
CA LEU A 99 2.73 13.99 -12.64
C LEU A 99 3.70 14.18 -11.46
N THR A 100 4.63 15.13 -11.53
CA THR A 100 5.51 15.52 -10.42
C THR A 100 4.90 16.63 -9.54
N VAL A 101 3.71 17.13 -9.88
CA VAL A 101 2.96 18.06 -9.02
C VAL A 101 2.44 17.32 -7.78
N GLU A 102 2.79 17.83 -6.60
CA GLU A 102 2.44 17.20 -5.32
C GLU A 102 1.00 17.47 -4.87
N VAL A 103 0.50 18.68 -5.17
CA VAL A 103 -0.88 19.13 -4.90
C VAL A 103 -1.35 19.92 -6.11
N VAL A 104 -2.47 19.51 -6.70
CA VAL A 104 -3.14 20.13 -7.84
C VAL A 104 -4.08 21.23 -7.35
N SER A 105 -3.82 22.44 -7.81
CA SER A 105 -4.66 23.59 -7.51
C SER A 105 -5.56 23.94 -8.71
N ASP A 106 -6.53 24.84 -8.52
CA ASP A 106 -7.40 25.31 -9.61
C ASP A 106 -6.64 25.99 -10.79
N GLN A 107 -5.34 26.20 -10.66
CA GLN A 107 -4.50 26.89 -11.64
C GLN A 107 -3.64 25.97 -12.51
N ASP A 108 -3.67 24.65 -12.26
CA ASP A 108 -2.83 23.63 -12.90
C ASP A 108 -3.56 22.80 -13.96
#